data_AF-A0A139DEI0-F1
#
_entry.id   AF-A0A139DEI0-F1
#
_cell.length_a   1.000
_cell.length_b   1.000
_cell.length_c   1.000
_cell.angle_alpha   90.00
_cell.angle_beta   90.00
_cell.angle_gamma   90.00
#
_symmetry.space_group_name_H-M   'P 1'
#
loop_
_entity.id
_entity.type
_entity.pdbx_description
1 polymer ?
#
loop_
_entity_poly.entity_id
_entity_poly.type
_entity_poly.pdbx_seq_one_letter_code
_entity_poly.pdbx_strand_id
1 'polypeptide(L)'
;MTTIYPDGTDAAPILYEDRPNWIKEWEVTGLIQYEDKNNDGRIQYYNDSEAFAPEAQARGWNGNEFSYNRDILVLANPEIANLPGWVVGLIAAGGLAAALSTASGLLLAISSAISHDLIKGRFKPDITDKGELTAARISMAVAIVVATYLGANPPGFAAQVVALAFGIAAASLFPALMMGIFSKRVNNIGAIAGMLTGLAFTLCYIFVYKGWLFIPGTNNLADTPENWVMGISPLSIGAIGAVVNFAVAFVVARATAEPPQEIQELVESVRYPRGAGAAQDH
;
A
#
# COMPACT_ATOMS: atom_id res chain seq x y z
N MET A 1 16.63 -9.37 27.33
CA MET A 1 15.96 -9.95 26.14
C MET A 1 15.30 -11.23 26.63
N THR A 2 13.98 -11.26 26.72
CA THR A 2 13.28 -12.52 26.96
C THR A 2 12.53 -12.83 25.67
N THR A 3 13.33 -13.23 24.67
CA THR A 3 12.83 -13.83 23.44
C THR A 3 12.27 -15.22 23.78
N ILE A 4 11.59 -15.85 22.82
CA ILE A 4 11.11 -17.23 22.95
C ILE A 4 12.28 -18.21 23.27
N TYR A 5 13.51 -17.83 22.91
CA TYR A 5 14.75 -18.57 23.11
C TYR A 5 15.79 -17.72 23.88
N PRO A 6 15.66 -17.61 25.22
CA PRO A 6 16.54 -16.75 26.03
C PRO A 6 18.00 -17.25 26.04
N ASP A 7 18.20 -18.56 25.94
CA ASP A 7 19.51 -19.22 25.93
C ASP A 7 20.01 -19.56 24.52
N GLY A 8 19.39 -18.96 23.48
CA GLY A 8 19.70 -19.22 22.08
C GLY A 8 18.79 -20.28 21.43
N THR A 9 18.78 -20.32 20.10
CA THR A 9 17.86 -21.17 19.29
C THR A 9 18.09 -22.67 19.44
N ASP A 10 19.24 -23.06 20.00
CA ASP A 10 19.60 -24.46 20.27
C ASP A 10 19.06 -24.95 21.61
N ALA A 11 18.66 -24.04 22.49
CA ALA A 11 18.07 -24.35 23.78
C ALA A 11 16.56 -24.61 23.69
N ALA A 12 15.99 -25.16 24.76
CA ALA A 12 14.55 -25.34 24.86
C ALA A 12 13.83 -23.97 24.90
N PRO A 13 12.70 -23.82 24.19
CA PRO A 13 11.91 -22.60 24.24
C PRO A 13 11.29 -22.40 25.63
N ILE A 14 10.93 -21.15 25.95
CA ILE A 14 10.29 -20.79 27.21
C ILE A 14 8.95 -21.53 27.42
N LEU A 15 8.62 -21.78 28.68
CA LEU A 15 7.27 -22.21 29.07
C LEU A 15 6.29 -21.08 28.79
N TYR A 16 5.05 -21.43 28.41
CA TYR A 16 4.00 -20.46 28.17
C TYR A 16 3.67 -19.62 29.42
N GLU A 17 3.80 -20.20 30.61
CA GLU A 17 3.59 -19.50 31.88
C GLU A 17 4.65 -18.40 32.12
N ASP A 18 5.87 -18.64 31.66
CA ASP A 18 7.03 -17.74 31.80
C ASP A 18 7.08 -16.67 30.71
N ARG A 19 6.05 -16.57 29.87
CA ARG A 19 6.04 -15.63 28.75
C ARG A 19 6.18 -14.17 29.22
N PRO A 20 6.89 -13.32 28.46
CA PRO A 20 7.12 -11.93 28.79
C PRO A 20 5.80 -11.13 28.87
N ASN A 21 5.82 -10.01 29.60
CA ASN A 21 4.64 -9.16 29.77
C ASN A 21 4.08 -8.66 28.44
N TRP A 22 4.93 -8.28 27.48
CA TRP A 22 4.46 -7.85 26.16
C TRP A 22 3.65 -8.96 25.47
N ILE A 23 4.05 -10.23 25.57
CA ILE A 23 3.25 -11.34 25.00
C ILE A 23 1.88 -11.41 25.70
N LYS A 24 1.84 -11.28 27.03
CA LYS A 24 0.58 -11.30 27.81
C LYS A 24 -0.35 -10.15 27.39
N GLU A 25 0.18 -8.94 27.22
CA GLU A 25 -0.60 -7.75 26.88
C GLU A 25 -1.18 -7.84 25.47
N TRP A 26 -0.37 -8.28 24.49
CA TRP A 26 -0.78 -8.37 23.08
C TRP A 26 -1.57 -9.65 22.73
N GLU A 27 -1.52 -10.67 23.58
CA GLU A 27 -2.38 -11.85 23.49
C GLU A 27 -3.85 -11.51 23.79
N VAL A 28 -4.11 -10.58 24.74
CA VAL A 28 -5.47 -10.11 25.08
C VAL A 28 -6.16 -9.46 23.88
N THR A 29 -5.41 -8.84 22.98
CA THR A 29 -5.96 -8.20 21.78
C THR A 29 -6.24 -9.21 20.65
N GLY A 30 -5.86 -10.48 20.81
CA GLY A 30 -5.95 -11.52 19.79
C GLY A 30 -4.98 -11.35 18.62
N LEU A 31 -4.04 -10.39 18.73
CA LEU A 31 -3.03 -10.11 17.69
C LEU A 31 -1.79 -10.98 17.85
N ILE A 32 -1.64 -11.61 19.00
CA ILE A 32 -0.76 -12.75 19.27
C ILE A 32 -1.65 -13.93 19.66
N GLN A 33 -1.36 -15.10 19.09
CA GLN A 33 -2.06 -16.33 19.40
C GLN A 33 -1.06 -17.43 19.69
N TYR A 34 -1.41 -18.24 20.68
CA TYR A 34 -0.66 -19.43 21.08
C TYR A 34 -1.56 -20.66 20.99
N GLU A 35 -1.05 -21.71 20.39
CA GLU A 35 -1.68 -23.03 20.36
C GLU A 35 -0.60 -24.09 20.63
N ASP A 36 -0.73 -24.79 21.76
CA ASP A 36 0.16 -25.90 22.12
C ASP A 36 -0.15 -27.12 21.25
N LYS A 37 0.75 -27.46 20.32
CA LYS A 37 0.51 -28.51 19.32
C LYS A 37 1.09 -29.86 19.73
N ASN A 38 2.08 -29.87 20.61
CA ASN A 38 2.71 -31.10 21.09
C ASN A 38 2.45 -31.38 22.58
N ASN A 39 1.66 -30.54 23.25
CA ASN A 39 1.28 -30.62 24.67
C ASN A 39 2.50 -30.56 25.62
N ASP A 40 3.54 -29.81 25.26
CA ASP A 40 4.73 -29.64 26.08
C ASP A 40 4.71 -28.37 26.95
N GLY A 41 3.69 -27.53 26.79
CA GLY A 41 3.50 -26.29 27.53
C GLY A 41 4.50 -25.19 27.20
N ARG A 42 5.27 -25.31 26.12
CA ARG A 42 6.28 -24.34 25.68
C ARG A 42 5.80 -23.56 24.47
N ILE A 43 6.41 -22.41 24.23
CA ILE A 43 6.11 -21.59 23.04
C ILE A 43 7.13 -21.90 21.95
N GLN A 44 6.76 -22.65 20.91
CA GLN A 44 7.68 -22.93 19.80
C GLN A 44 7.49 -21.95 18.63
N TYR A 45 8.58 -21.33 18.21
CA TYR A 45 8.61 -20.45 17.03
C TYR A 45 9.93 -20.56 16.26
N TYR A 46 9.91 -21.22 15.11
CA TYR A 46 11.09 -21.50 14.30
C TYR A 46 10.81 -21.27 12.81
N ASN A 47 11.89 -21.30 12.03
CA ASN A 47 11.79 -21.26 10.58
C ASN A 47 11.32 -22.63 10.06
N ASP A 48 10.02 -22.74 9.85
CA ASP A 48 9.35 -23.94 9.31
C ASP A 48 9.67 -24.12 7.82
N SER A 49 10.91 -24.54 7.56
CA SER A 49 11.46 -24.77 6.24
C SER A 49 11.89 -26.23 6.12
N GLU A 50 11.91 -26.77 4.90
CA GLU A 50 12.33 -28.15 4.65
C GLU A 50 13.73 -28.46 5.20
N ALA A 51 14.61 -27.45 5.24
CA ALA A 51 15.95 -27.57 5.79
C ALA A 51 15.97 -27.81 7.31
N PHE A 52 14.98 -27.28 8.05
CA PHE A 52 14.89 -27.40 9.51
C PHE A 52 13.95 -28.54 9.96
N ALA A 53 13.19 -29.13 9.03
CA ALA A 53 12.25 -30.21 9.32
C ALA A 53 12.85 -31.41 10.09
N PRO A 54 14.08 -31.90 9.78
CA PRO A 54 14.68 -33.01 10.53
C PRO A 54 14.93 -32.66 12.00
N GLU A 55 15.30 -31.41 12.28
CA GLU A 55 15.59 -30.94 13.62
C GLU A 55 14.32 -30.67 14.42
N ALA A 56 13.29 -30.09 13.79
CA ALA A 56 11.96 -29.98 14.37
C ALA A 56 11.40 -31.36 14.76
N GLN A 57 11.53 -32.35 13.88
CA GLN A 57 11.09 -33.73 14.17
C GLN A 57 11.89 -34.36 15.31
N ALA A 58 13.22 -34.16 15.34
CA ALA A 58 14.07 -34.65 16.43
C ALA A 58 13.71 -34.03 17.79
N ARG A 59 13.26 -32.76 17.79
CA ARG A 59 12.79 -32.02 18.97
C ARG A 59 11.32 -32.31 19.32
N GLY A 60 10.60 -33.08 18.51
CA GLY A 60 9.17 -33.38 18.71
C GLY A 60 8.24 -32.19 18.44
N TRP A 61 8.68 -31.23 17.62
CA TRP A 61 7.91 -30.04 17.27
C TRP A 61 7.01 -30.32 16.06
N ASN A 62 5.80 -29.76 16.08
CA ASN A 62 4.77 -30.00 15.06
C ASN A 62 4.24 -28.68 14.49
N GLY A 63 5.11 -27.95 13.81
CA GLY A 63 4.86 -26.59 13.30
C GLY A 63 5.04 -25.49 14.35
N ASN A 64 4.79 -24.25 13.93
CA ASN A 64 4.84 -23.08 14.81
C ASN A 64 3.60 -23.03 15.72
N GLU A 65 3.82 -22.77 17.01
CA GLU A 65 2.79 -22.65 18.06
C GLU A 65 2.51 -21.19 18.42
N PHE A 66 3.37 -20.29 17.98
CA PHE A 66 3.23 -18.85 18.14
C PHE A 66 2.91 -18.19 16.80
N SER A 67 1.82 -17.44 16.74
CA SER A 67 1.49 -16.61 15.58
C SER A 67 1.21 -15.17 16.02
N TYR A 68 1.60 -14.22 15.17
CA TYR A 68 1.42 -12.80 15.46
C TYR A 68 1.10 -12.01 14.20
N ASN A 69 0.37 -10.91 14.37
CA ASN A 69 0.13 -9.94 13.31
C ASN A 69 1.42 -9.12 13.05
N ARG A 70 1.91 -9.12 11.80
CA ARG A 70 3.15 -8.42 11.44
C ARG A 70 3.06 -6.90 11.65
N ASP A 71 1.86 -6.32 11.57
CA ASP A 71 1.63 -4.88 11.75
C ASP A 71 1.83 -4.43 13.22
N ILE A 72 1.72 -5.34 14.20
CA ILE A 72 1.86 -4.96 15.62
C ILE A 72 3.31 -4.87 16.10
N LEU A 73 4.25 -5.48 15.37
CA LEU A 73 5.64 -5.55 15.83
C LEU A 73 6.24 -4.18 16.10
N VAL A 74 5.88 -3.17 15.30
CA VAL A 74 6.38 -1.80 15.49
C VAL A 74 5.86 -1.19 16.79
N LEU A 75 4.61 -1.48 17.17
CA LEU A 75 4.00 -0.98 18.40
C LEU A 75 4.47 -1.76 19.64
N ALA A 76 4.74 -3.06 19.50
CA ALA A 76 5.25 -3.91 20.57
C ALA A 76 6.76 -3.71 20.83
N ASN A 77 7.53 -3.23 19.84
CA ASN A 77 8.99 -3.10 19.94
C ASN A 77 9.50 -2.31 21.16
N PRO A 78 8.88 -1.17 21.56
CA PRO A 78 9.25 -0.45 22.78
C PRO A 78 9.12 -1.29 24.06
N GLU A 79 8.08 -2.11 24.15
CA GLU A 79 7.86 -3.02 25.28
C GLU A 79 8.84 -4.19 25.25
N ILE A 80 9.11 -4.76 24.07
CA ILE A 80 10.13 -5.79 23.85
C ILE A 80 11.52 -5.28 24.29
N ALA A 81 11.81 -4.01 24.02
CA ALA A 81 13.04 -3.34 24.41
C ALA A 81 13.09 -2.93 25.90
N ASN A 82 12.04 -3.21 26.69
CA ASN A 82 11.92 -2.81 28.10
C ASN A 82 12.08 -1.30 28.32
N LEU A 83 11.55 -0.48 27.41
CA LEU A 83 11.57 0.98 27.56
C LEU A 83 10.57 1.43 28.65
N PRO A 84 10.82 2.57 29.31
CA PRO A 84 9.89 3.12 30.29
C PRO A 84 8.50 3.35 29.71
N GLY A 85 7.45 3.13 30.50
CA GLY A 85 6.05 3.22 30.04
C GLY A 85 5.67 4.57 29.41
N TRP A 86 6.29 5.67 29.82
CA TRP A 86 6.06 6.97 29.18
C TRP A 86 6.59 7.02 27.73
N VAL A 87 7.66 6.29 27.41
CA VAL A 87 8.19 6.15 26.05
C VAL A 87 7.22 5.34 25.20
N VAL A 88 6.75 4.21 25.73
CA VAL A 88 5.73 3.37 25.08
C VAL A 88 4.48 4.20 24.77
N GLY A 89 3.99 4.95 25.74
CA GLY A 89 2.85 5.85 25.58
C GLY A 89 3.05 6.93 24.52
N LEU A 90 4.24 7.56 24.47
CA LEU A 90 4.56 8.55 23.43
C LEU A 90 4.63 7.92 22.02
N ILE A 91 5.19 6.71 21.90
CA ILE A 91 5.28 6.01 20.61
C ILE A 91 3.89 5.61 20.13
N ALA A 92 3.04 5.06 21.01
CA ALA A 92 1.66 4.71 20.69
C ALA A 92 0.85 5.95 20.29
N ALA A 93 0.96 7.06 21.05
CA ALA A 93 0.30 8.32 20.73
C ALA A 93 0.78 8.91 19.40
N GLY A 94 2.09 8.88 19.14
CA GLY A 94 2.68 9.33 17.87
C GLY A 94 2.21 8.51 16.67
N GLY A 95 2.17 7.18 16.80
CA GLY A 95 1.66 6.27 15.78
C GLY A 95 0.18 6.53 15.45
N LEU A 96 -0.66 6.67 16.47
CA LEU A 96 -2.07 7.04 16.30
C LEU A 96 -2.23 8.42 15.65
N ALA A 97 -1.46 9.42 16.09
CA ALA A 97 -1.50 10.76 15.52
C ALA A 97 -1.12 10.77 14.04
N ALA A 98 -0.07 10.04 13.66
CA ALA A 98 0.35 9.91 12.26
C ALA A 98 -0.70 9.21 11.39
N ALA A 99 -1.29 8.12 11.88
CA ALA A 99 -2.36 7.41 11.18
C ALA A 99 -3.60 8.31 10.97
N LEU A 100 -4.04 9.01 12.01
CA LEU A 100 -5.20 9.90 11.94
C LEU A 100 -4.96 11.13 11.04
N SER A 101 -3.75 11.68 11.03
CA SER A 101 -3.37 12.78 10.15
C SER A 101 -3.46 12.37 8.67
N THR A 102 -2.93 11.20 8.34
CA THR A 102 -2.97 10.65 6.97
C THR A 102 -4.39 10.30 6.55
N ALA A 103 -5.14 9.61 7.42
CA ALA A 103 -6.52 9.23 7.16
C ALA A 103 -7.42 10.45 6.90
N SER A 104 -7.27 11.50 7.70
CA SER A 104 -8.04 12.73 7.55
C SER A 104 -7.76 13.42 6.21
N GLY A 105 -6.50 13.49 5.80
CA GLY A 105 -6.09 14.04 4.51
C GLY A 105 -6.66 13.24 3.32
N LEU A 106 -6.54 11.91 3.35
CA LEU A 106 -7.06 11.04 2.29
C LEU A 106 -8.60 11.07 2.22
N LEU A 107 -9.29 11.11 3.36
CA LEU A 107 -10.74 11.26 3.41
C LEU A 107 -11.21 12.58 2.79
N LEU A 108 -10.50 13.68 3.06
CA LEU A 108 -10.79 14.97 2.44
C LEU A 108 -10.53 14.94 0.94
N ALA A 109 -9.45 14.30 0.50
CA ALA A 109 -9.15 14.14 -0.93
C ALA A 109 -10.23 13.32 -1.66
N ILE A 110 -10.67 12.19 -1.09
CA ILE A 110 -11.78 11.38 -1.63
C ILE A 110 -13.08 12.20 -1.67
N SER A 111 -13.35 12.92 -0.59
CA SER A 111 -14.54 13.77 -0.46
C SER A 111 -14.58 14.83 -1.57
N SER A 112 -13.48 15.56 -1.78
CA SER A 112 -13.34 16.58 -2.83
C SER A 112 -13.42 15.97 -4.24
N ALA A 113 -12.74 14.85 -4.48
CA ALA A 113 -12.77 14.18 -5.77
C ALA A 113 -14.20 13.76 -6.17
N ILE A 114 -15.01 13.30 -5.21
CA ILE A 114 -16.40 12.93 -5.49
C ILE A 114 -17.30 14.15 -5.59
N SER A 115 -17.23 15.11 -4.65
CA SER A 115 -18.14 16.26 -4.66
C SER A 115 -17.83 17.26 -5.77
N HIS A 116 -16.55 17.64 -5.91
CA HIS A 116 -16.12 18.69 -6.82
C HIS A 116 -15.82 18.14 -8.21
N ASP A 117 -14.96 17.13 -8.33
CA ASP A 117 -14.49 16.69 -9.66
C ASP A 117 -15.56 15.85 -10.38
N LEU A 118 -16.19 14.92 -9.67
CA LEU A 118 -17.16 14.00 -10.25
C LEU A 118 -18.57 14.59 -10.31
N ILE A 119 -19.12 15.01 -9.17
CA ILE A 119 -20.51 15.51 -9.11
C ILE A 119 -20.59 16.90 -9.76
N LYS A 120 -19.93 17.92 -9.22
CA LYS A 120 -19.99 19.27 -9.79
C LYS A 120 -19.31 19.35 -11.16
N GLY A 121 -18.15 18.74 -11.34
CA GLY A 121 -17.41 18.82 -12.60
C GLY A 121 -18.09 18.11 -13.78
N ARG A 122 -18.86 17.03 -13.55
CA ARG A 122 -19.39 16.20 -14.64
C ARG A 122 -20.89 15.89 -14.56
N PHE A 123 -21.41 15.48 -13.41
CA PHE A 123 -22.79 14.97 -13.32
C PHE A 123 -23.85 16.05 -13.08
N LYS A 124 -23.54 17.05 -12.25
CA LYS A 124 -24.44 18.14 -11.85
C LYS A 124 -23.67 19.46 -11.66
N PRO A 125 -23.28 20.14 -12.75
CA PRO A 125 -22.52 21.39 -12.69
C PRO A 125 -23.22 22.56 -12.00
N ASP A 126 -24.54 22.52 -11.95
CA ASP A 126 -25.42 23.49 -11.32
C ASP A 126 -25.73 23.17 -9.84
N ILE A 127 -25.00 22.23 -9.22
CA ILE A 127 -25.17 21.92 -7.81
C ILE A 127 -24.87 23.14 -6.93
N THR A 128 -25.75 23.42 -5.97
CA THR A 128 -25.55 24.49 -4.99
C THR A 128 -24.41 24.15 -4.04
N ASP A 129 -23.75 25.15 -3.46
CA ASP A 129 -22.66 24.94 -2.50
C ASP A 129 -23.10 24.09 -1.30
N LYS A 130 -24.35 24.27 -0.84
CA LYS A 130 -24.94 23.41 0.20
C LYS A 130 -25.08 21.95 -0.26
N GLY A 131 -25.47 21.74 -1.51
CA GLY A 131 -25.56 20.40 -2.11
C GLY A 131 -24.19 19.75 -2.25
N GLU A 132 -23.19 20.50 -2.71
CA GLU A 132 -21.81 20.04 -2.83
C GLU A 132 -21.22 19.64 -1.47
N LEU A 133 -21.40 20.48 -0.44
CA LEU A 133 -20.98 20.15 0.93
C LEU A 133 -21.68 18.92 1.49
N THR A 134 -22.95 18.71 1.13
CA THR A 134 -23.70 17.52 1.56
C THR A 134 -23.15 16.27 0.87
N ALA A 135 -22.89 16.34 -0.44
CA ALA A 135 -22.26 15.25 -1.18
C ALA A 135 -20.88 14.91 -0.63
N ALA A 136 -20.06 15.93 -0.33
CA ALA A 136 -18.75 15.78 0.29
C ALA A 136 -18.82 14.98 1.62
N ARG A 137 -19.75 15.34 2.51
CA ARG A 137 -19.96 14.65 3.80
C ARG A 137 -20.47 13.22 3.64
N ILE A 138 -21.40 12.98 2.71
CA ILE A 138 -21.91 11.64 2.42
C ILE A 138 -20.77 10.75 1.90
N SER A 139 -19.98 11.25 0.95
CA SER A 139 -18.82 10.53 0.41
C SER A 139 -17.81 10.19 1.50
N MET A 140 -17.52 11.12 2.40
CA MET A 140 -16.65 10.88 3.55
C MET A 140 -17.22 9.80 4.49
N ALA A 141 -18.51 9.85 4.80
CA ALA A 141 -19.15 8.85 5.66
C ALA A 141 -19.12 7.45 5.03
N VAL A 142 -19.42 7.34 3.73
CA VAL A 142 -19.33 6.07 2.99
C VAL A 142 -17.89 5.55 2.97
N ALA A 143 -16.91 6.42 2.71
CA ALA A 143 -15.49 6.05 2.73
C ALA A 143 -15.06 5.53 4.11
N ILE A 144 -15.50 6.14 5.21
CA ILE A 144 -15.22 5.67 6.58
C ILE A 144 -15.81 4.28 6.82
N VAL A 145 -17.06 4.04 6.40
CA VAL A 145 -17.71 2.73 6.56
C VAL A 145 -16.94 1.65 5.80
N VAL A 146 -16.58 1.91 4.54
CA VAL A 146 -15.82 0.97 3.71
C VAL A 146 -14.42 0.74 4.28
N ALA A 147 -13.71 1.80 4.67
CA ALA A 147 -12.37 1.70 5.26
C ALA A 147 -12.38 0.94 6.59
N THR A 148 -13.40 1.15 7.43
CA THR A 148 -13.56 0.42 8.70
C THR A 148 -13.80 -1.07 8.43
N TYR A 149 -14.67 -1.39 7.48
CA TYR A 149 -14.95 -2.78 7.10
C TYR A 149 -13.70 -3.50 6.57
N LEU A 150 -12.96 -2.86 5.66
CA LEU A 150 -11.71 -3.41 5.10
C LEU A 150 -10.57 -3.43 6.12
N GLY A 151 -10.56 -2.51 7.09
CA GLY A 151 -9.59 -2.53 8.19
C GLY A 151 -9.84 -3.67 9.18
N ALA A 152 -11.11 -4.01 9.44
CA ALA A 152 -11.48 -5.17 10.25
C ALA A 152 -11.26 -6.51 9.52
N ASN A 153 -11.33 -6.52 8.19
CA ASN A 153 -11.10 -7.69 7.35
C ASN A 153 -10.01 -7.40 6.32
N PRO A 154 -8.74 -7.25 6.75
CA PRO A 154 -7.67 -6.80 5.87
C PRO A 154 -7.44 -7.82 4.75
N PRO A 155 -7.45 -7.40 3.47
CA PRO A 155 -7.24 -8.30 2.33
C PRO A 155 -5.78 -8.77 2.21
N GLY A 156 -4.88 -8.24 3.03
CA GLY A 156 -3.47 -8.58 3.09
C GLY A 156 -2.76 -7.65 4.07
N PHE A 157 -1.44 -7.80 4.17
CA PHE A 157 -0.60 -6.90 4.96
C PHE A 157 -0.76 -5.44 4.48
N ALA A 158 -0.92 -4.49 5.39
CA ALA A 158 -1.26 -3.11 5.04
C ALA A 158 -0.27 -2.49 4.04
N ALA A 159 1.03 -2.73 4.23
CA ALA A 159 2.06 -2.22 3.33
C ALA A 159 1.94 -2.79 1.90
N GLN A 160 1.49 -4.04 1.74
CA GLN A 160 1.30 -4.67 0.42
C GLN A 160 0.11 -4.03 -0.32
N VAL A 161 -0.98 -3.77 0.39
CA VAL A 161 -2.17 -3.12 -0.20
C VAL A 161 -1.83 -1.71 -0.68
N VAL A 162 -1.06 -0.97 0.12
CA VAL A 162 -0.56 0.37 -0.25
C VAL A 162 0.40 0.29 -1.45
N ALA A 163 1.32 -0.68 -1.48
CA ALA A 163 2.23 -0.86 -2.60
C ALA A 163 1.49 -1.13 -3.91
N LEU A 164 0.44 -1.97 -3.89
CA LEU A 164 -0.41 -2.21 -5.07
C LEU A 164 -1.14 -0.95 -5.52
N ALA A 165 -1.75 -0.20 -4.59
CA ALA A 165 -2.47 1.03 -4.90
C ALA A 165 -1.55 2.09 -5.54
N PHE A 166 -0.36 2.30 -4.98
CA PHE A 166 0.64 3.19 -5.56
C PHE A 166 1.21 2.67 -6.87
N GLY A 167 1.37 1.36 -7.05
CA GLY A 167 1.77 0.77 -8.32
C GLY A 167 0.77 1.09 -9.44
N ILE A 168 -0.53 0.95 -9.17
CA ILE A 168 -1.61 1.27 -10.11
C ILE A 168 -1.64 2.78 -10.44
N ALA A 169 -1.51 3.64 -9.42
CA ALA A 169 -1.46 5.09 -9.61
C ALA A 169 -0.22 5.53 -10.39
N ALA A 170 0.95 4.95 -10.09
CA ALA A 170 2.20 5.20 -10.77
C ALA A 170 2.15 4.76 -12.25
N ALA A 171 1.49 3.65 -12.56
CA ALA A 171 1.36 3.19 -13.94
C ALA A 171 0.40 4.03 -14.79
N SER A 172 -0.55 4.73 -14.18
CA SER A 172 -1.62 5.44 -14.89
C SER A 172 -1.45 6.97 -14.84
N LEU A 173 -1.56 7.56 -13.65
CA LEU A 173 -1.65 9.00 -13.45
C LEU A 173 -0.30 9.70 -13.58
N PHE A 174 0.76 9.10 -13.01
CA PHE A 174 2.08 9.74 -12.96
C PHE A 174 2.64 10.12 -14.35
N PRO A 175 2.66 9.21 -15.35
CA PRO A 175 3.15 9.54 -16.69
C PRO A 175 2.31 10.64 -17.36
N ALA A 176 0.98 10.58 -17.21
CA ALA A 176 0.08 11.58 -17.78
C ALA A 176 0.31 12.98 -17.20
N LEU A 177 0.48 13.07 -15.87
CA LEU A 177 0.80 14.33 -15.19
C LEU A 177 2.18 14.86 -15.61
N MET A 178 3.20 13.99 -15.63
CA MET A 178 4.54 14.36 -16.06
C MET A 178 4.57 14.85 -17.51
N MET A 179 3.94 14.13 -18.44
CA MET A 179 3.85 14.56 -19.83
C MET A 179 3.02 15.83 -19.99
N GLY A 180 1.95 16.01 -19.22
CA GLY A 180 1.13 17.23 -19.26
C GLY A 180 1.90 18.49 -18.86
N ILE A 181 2.79 18.39 -17.86
CA ILE A 181 3.64 19.51 -17.44
C ILE A 181 4.86 19.66 -18.35
N PHE A 182 5.41 18.55 -18.86
CA PHE A 182 6.70 18.53 -19.52
C PHE A 182 6.70 18.22 -21.04
N SER A 183 5.55 18.13 -21.68
CA SER A 183 5.49 17.88 -23.13
C SER A 183 4.44 18.75 -23.79
N LYS A 184 4.87 19.53 -24.79
CA LYS A 184 3.97 20.30 -25.65
C LYS A 184 3.29 19.42 -26.71
N ARG A 185 3.80 18.20 -26.93
CA ARG A 185 3.37 17.33 -28.04
C ARG A 185 2.34 16.29 -27.63
N VAL A 186 2.27 15.95 -26.34
CA VAL A 186 1.32 14.93 -25.85
C VAL A 186 -0.08 15.55 -25.77
N ASN A 187 -1.01 14.97 -26.52
CA ASN A 187 -2.41 15.37 -26.54
C ASN A 187 -3.26 14.46 -25.61
N ASN A 188 -4.54 14.79 -25.49
CA ASN A 188 -5.51 14.01 -24.70
C ASN A 188 -5.62 12.54 -25.17
N ILE A 189 -5.59 12.28 -26.48
CA ILE A 189 -5.70 10.92 -27.03
C ILE A 189 -4.50 10.06 -26.59
N GLY A 190 -3.28 10.59 -26.74
CA GLY A 190 -2.05 9.94 -26.30
C GLY A 190 -2.03 9.72 -24.80
N ALA A 191 -2.41 10.73 -24.00
CA ALA A 191 -2.48 10.61 -22.55
C ALA A 191 -3.47 9.52 -22.12
N ILE A 192 -4.69 9.50 -22.66
CA ILE A 192 -5.70 8.49 -22.32
C ILE A 192 -5.24 7.09 -22.76
N ALA A 193 -4.67 6.94 -23.96
CA ALA A 193 -4.16 5.66 -24.43
C ALA A 193 -3.03 5.13 -23.55
N GLY A 194 -2.09 5.99 -23.14
CA GLY A 194 -1.04 5.65 -22.17
C GLY A 194 -1.62 5.24 -20.82
N MET A 195 -2.54 6.02 -20.27
CA MET A 195 -3.21 5.72 -18.99
C MET A 195 -3.89 4.36 -19.02
N LEU A 196 -4.69 4.08 -20.06
CA LEU A 196 -5.43 2.82 -20.19
C LEU A 196 -4.49 1.63 -20.38
N THR A 197 -3.44 1.76 -21.20
CA THR A 197 -2.49 0.66 -21.44
C THR A 197 -1.61 0.38 -20.23
N GLY A 198 -1.09 1.40 -19.55
CA GLY A 198 -0.33 1.23 -18.31
C GLY A 198 -1.18 0.63 -17.19
N LEU A 199 -2.42 1.10 -17.04
CA LEU A 199 -3.39 0.55 -16.08
C LEU A 199 -3.72 -0.92 -16.40
N ALA A 200 -4.10 -1.22 -17.64
CA ALA A 200 -4.45 -2.57 -18.06
C ALA A 200 -3.28 -3.53 -17.88
N PHE A 201 -2.07 -3.15 -18.31
CA PHE A 201 -0.87 -3.96 -18.13
C PHE A 201 -0.62 -4.27 -16.65
N THR A 202 -0.66 -3.25 -15.80
CA THR A 202 -0.40 -3.37 -14.36
C THR A 202 -1.45 -4.23 -13.67
N LEU A 203 -2.74 -4.01 -13.96
CA LEU A 203 -3.83 -4.81 -13.38
C LEU A 203 -3.80 -6.25 -13.86
N CYS A 204 -3.58 -6.49 -15.16
CA CYS A 204 -3.46 -7.85 -15.68
C CYS A 204 -2.33 -8.60 -14.99
N TYR A 205 -1.16 -7.96 -14.83
CA TYR A 205 -0.05 -8.59 -14.12
C TYR A 205 -0.42 -8.88 -12.66
N ILE A 206 -0.97 -7.91 -11.93
CA ILE A 206 -1.39 -8.11 -10.53
C ILE A 206 -2.40 -9.27 -10.43
N PHE A 207 -3.42 -9.32 -11.28
CA PHE A 207 -4.46 -10.34 -11.24
C PHE A 207 -3.99 -11.74 -11.61
N VAL A 208 -2.98 -11.86 -12.49
CA VAL A 208 -2.36 -13.14 -12.81
C VAL A 208 -1.82 -13.85 -11.56
N TYR A 209 -1.25 -13.09 -10.62
CA TYR A 209 -0.64 -13.63 -9.39
C TYR A 209 -1.53 -13.53 -8.14
N LYS A 210 -2.27 -12.42 -7.98
CA LYS A 210 -3.12 -12.15 -6.80
C LYS A 210 -4.57 -12.63 -6.95
N GLY A 211 -4.96 -13.09 -8.14
CA GLY A 211 -6.32 -13.48 -8.47
C GLY A 211 -7.07 -12.37 -9.20
N TRP A 212 -7.95 -12.77 -10.11
CA TRP A 212 -8.85 -11.86 -10.82
C TRP A 212 -9.78 -11.18 -9.83
N LEU A 213 -9.76 -9.84 -9.83
CA LEU A 213 -10.50 -9.01 -8.88
C LEU A 213 -10.18 -9.34 -7.40
N PHE A 214 -8.98 -9.85 -7.13
CA PHE A 214 -8.54 -10.31 -5.80
C PHE A 214 -9.42 -11.43 -5.20
N ILE A 215 -10.10 -12.21 -6.05
CA ILE A 215 -10.89 -13.36 -5.61
C ILE A 215 -9.95 -14.56 -5.38
N PRO A 216 -9.91 -15.13 -4.16
CA PRO A 216 -9.04 -16.28 -3.86
C PRO A 216 -9.29 -17.46 -4.81
N GLY A 217 -8.21 -18.08 -5.30
CA GLY A 217 -8.26 -19.25 -6.18
C GLY A 217 -8.49 -18.95 -7.67
N THR A 218 -8.60 -17.69 -8.06
CA THR A 218 -8.72 -17.29 -9.48
C THR A 218 -7.38 -16.89 -10.12
N ASN A 219 -6.27 -16.97 -9.39
CA ASN A 219 -4.95 -16.66 -9.90
C ASN A 219 -4.50 -17.70 -10.92
N ASN A 220 -3.75 -17.27 -11.92
CA ASN A 220 -3.26 -18.13 -13.00
C ASN A 220 -1.90 -18.74 -12.64
N LEU A 221 -1.09 -17.98 -11.89
CA LEU A 221 0.24 -18.38 -11.43
C LEU A 221 0.33 -18.21 -9.91
N ALA A 222 1.19 -19.00 -9.28
CA ALA A 222 1.50 -18.83 -7.86
C ALA A 222 2.35 -17.57 -7.66
N ASP A 223 2.02 -16.75 -6.66
CA ASP A 223 2.79 -15.55 -6.30
C ASP A 223 4.09 -15.93 -5.57
N THR A 224 5.06 -16.38 -6.35
CA THR A 224 6.34 -16.94 -5.91
C THR A 224 7.45 -16.40 -6.81
N PRO A 225 8.67 -16.12 -6.28
CA PRO A 225 9.76 -15.54 -7.05
C PRO A 225 10.10 -16.29 -8.35
N GLU A 226 9.92 -17.60 -8.36
CA GLU A 226 10.20 -18.49 -9.50
C GLU A 226 9.22 -18.26 -10.66
N ASN A 227 7.99 -17.84 -10.35
CA ASN A 227 6.94 -17.61 -11.34
C ASN A 227 6.85 -16.15 -11.80
N TRP A 228 7.57 -15.23 -11.17
CA TRP A 228 7.56 -13.82 -11.53
C TRP A 228 8.25 -13.58 -12.88
N VAL A 229 7.57 -12.89 -13.80
CA VAL A 229 8.16 -12.51 -15.07
C VAL A 229 9.35 -11.58 -14.80
N MET A 230 10.53 -11.97 -15.29
CA MET A 230 11.78 -11.22 -15.09
C MET A 230 12.13 -10.97 -13.60
N GLY A 231 11.59 -11.79 -12.68
CA GLY A 231 11.80 -11.63 -11.24
C GLY A 231 11.07 -10.41 -10.63
N ILE A 232 10.12 -9.80 -11.35
CA ILE A 232 9.42 -8.61 -10.88
C ILE A 232 8.18 -9.02 -10.07
N SER A 233 8.18 -8.68 -8.78
CA SER A 233 7.02 -8.95 -7.94
C SER A 233 5.79 -8.15 -8.40
N PRO A 234 4.56 -8.68 -8.20
CA PRO A 234 3.33 -7.93 -8.47
C PRO A 234 3.24 -6.60 -7.71
N LEU A 235 3.92 -6.48 -6.56
CA LEU A 235 3.96 -5.26 -5.76
C LEU A 235 4.78 -4.13 -6.42
N SER A 236 5.69 -4.47 -7.34
CA SER A 236 6.63 -3.53 -7.97
C SER A 236 6.37 -3.29 -9.46
N ILE A 237 5.42 -4.01 -10.06
CA ILE A 237 5.18 -3.96 -11.52
C ILE A 237 4.68 -2.58 -12.01
N GLY A 238 4.14 -1.75 -11.12
CA GLY A 238 3.65 -0.40 -11.47
C GLY A 238 4.70 0.48 -12.14
N ALA A 239 6.00 0.30 -11.81
CA ALA A 239 7.09 1.02 -12.47
C ALA A 239 7.20 0.65 -13.96
N ILE A 240 7.05 -0.65 -14.30
CA ILE A 240 7.04 -1.12 -15.69
C ILE A 240 5.77 -0.63 -16.40
N GLY A 241 4.63 -0.67 -15.70
CA GLY A 241 3.38 -0.09 -16.20
C GLY A 241 3.51 1.39 -16.56
N ALA A 242 4.26 2.16 -15.77
CA ALA A 242 4.54 3.56 -16.06
C ALA A 242 5.39 3.74 -17.33
N VAL A 243 6.40 2.87 -17.54
CA VAL A 243 7.21 2.87 -18.77
C VAL A 243 6.34 2.53 -19.99
N VAL A 244 5.46 1.53 -19.89
CA VAL A 244 4.50 1.18 -20.94
C VAL A 244 3.60 2.36 -21.26
N ASN A 245 3.07 3.05 -20.24
CA ASN A 245 2.25 4.24 -20.41
C ASN A 245 3.00 5.34 -21.16
N PHE A 246 4.22 5.72 -20.72
CA PHE A 246 5.03 6.70 -21.44
C PHE A 246 5.23 6.30 -22.90
N ALA A 247 5.62 5.06 -23.16
CA ALA A 247 5.88 4.58 -24.52
C ALA A 247 4.63 4.68 -25.40
N VAL A 248 3.49 4.17 -24.93
CA VAL A 248 2.23 4.23 -25.69
C VAL A 248 1.77 5.66 -25.88
N ALA A 249 1.83 6.49 -24.83
CA ALA A 249 1.41 7.88 -24.91
C ALA A 249 2.23 8.67 -25.92
N PHE A 250 3.55 8.51 -25.96
CA PHE A 250 4.41 9.18 -26.94
C PHE A 250 4.14 8.70 -28.37
N VAL A 251 3.97 7.39 -28.57
CA VAL A 251 3.69 6.81 -29.88
C VAL A 251 2.33 7.30 -30.40
N VAL A 252 1.28 7.19 -29.58
CA VAL A 252 -0.08 7.60 -29.96
C VAL A 252 -0.15 9.10 -30.15
N ALA A 253 0.46 9.90 -29.27
CA ALA A 253 0.51 11.35 -29.44
C ALA A 253 1.15 11.74 -30.77
N ARG A 254 2.30 11.16 -31.13
CA ARG A 254 2.97 11.43 -32.41
C ARG A 254 2.16 10.99 -33.63
N ALA A 255 1.40 9.92 -33.50
CA ALA A 255 0.51 9.42 -34.56
C ALA A 255 -0.82 10.20 -34.67
N THR A 256 -1.10 11.11 -33.74
CA THR A 256 -2.35 11.88 -33.69
C THR A 256 -2.08 13.39 -33.78
N ALA A 257 -3.16 14.17 -33.93
CA ALA A 257 -3.11 15.61 -34.14
C ALA A 257 -2.37 16.34 -33.00
N GLU A 258 -1.62 17.37 -33.33
CA GLU A 258 -0.89 18.14 -32.32
C GLU A 258 -1.87 18.92 -31.42
N PRO A 259 -1.52 19.15 -30.14
CA PRO A 259 -2.32 20.03 -29.29
C PRO A 259 -2.47 21.43 -29.91
N PRO A 260 -3.62 22.11 -29.73
CA PRO A 260 -3.80 23.50 -30.16
C PRO A 260 -2.70 24.42 -29.61
N GLN A 261 -2.34 25.48 -30.35
CA GLN A 261 -1.28 26.41 -29.96
C GLN A 261 -1.49 26.99 -28.56
N GLU A 262 -2.72 27.35 -28.20
CA GLU A 262 -3.08 27.84 -26.87
C GLU A 262 -2.67 26.87 -25.75
N ILE A 263 -2.81 25.55 -25.97
CA ILE A 263 -2.40 24.53 -24.98
C ILE A 263 -0.88 24.41 -24.92
N GLN A 264 -0.19 24.53 -26.05
CA GLN A 264 1.28 24.50 -26.08
C GLN A 264 1.86 25.72 -25.35
N GLU A 265 1.27 26.90 -25.56
CA GLU A 265 1.62 28.14 -24.88
C GLU A 265 1.32 28.07 -23.38
N LEU A 266 0.20 27.45 -22.99
CA LEU A 266 -0.12 27.21 -21.58
C LEU A 266 0.98 26.39 -20.91
N VAL A 267 1.41 25.27 -21.52
CA VAL A 267 2.50 24.43 -21.00
C VAL A 267 3.82 25.21 -20.91
N GLU A 268 4.11 26.06 -21.90
CA GLU A 268 5.29 26.94 -21.84
C GLU A 268 5.23 27.94 -20.70
N SER A 269 4.08 28.58 -20.48
CA SER A 269 3.91 29.59 -19.42
C SER A 269 4.04 29.00 -18.01
N VAL A 270 3.61 27.74 -17.83
CA VAL A 270 3.78 27.00 -16.57
C VAL A 270 5.26 26.66 -16.33
N ARG A 271 6.02 26.36 -17.39
CA ARG A 271 7.45 26.04 -17.31
C ARG A 271 8.34 27.26 -17.12
N TYR A 272 8.02 28.35 -17.80
CA TYR A 272 8.75 29.60 -17.77
C TYR A 272 7.80 30.69 -17.27
N PRO A 273 7.64 30.84 -15.94
CA PRO A 273 6.77 31.87 -15.39
C PRO A 273 7.23 33.24 -15.90
N ARG A 274 6.28 34.01 -16.45
CA ARG A 274 6.52 35.39 -16.90
C ARG A 274 7.11 36.19 -15.73
N GLY A 275 8.40 36.54 -15.81
CA GLY A 275 9.10 37.25 -14.75
C GLY A 275 10.46 36.66 -14.32
N ALA A 276 10.85 35.47 -14.83
CA ALA A 276 12.25 35.05 -14.79
C ALA A 276 13.06 35.93 -15.75
N GLY A 277 13.48 37.10 -15.27
CA GLY A 277 14.28 38.06 -16.05
C GLY A 277 15.56 37.42 -16.57
N ALA A 278 16.00 37.87 -17.73
CA ALA A 278 17.34 37.57 -18.24
C ALA A 278 18.36 37.90 -17.14
N ALA A 279 19.29 36.98 -16.90
CA ALA A 279 20.42 37.23 -16.00
C ALA A 279 21.07 38.56 -16.42
N GLN A 280 21.09 39.52 -15.51
CA GLN A 280 21.96 40.68 -15.65
C GLN A 280 23.36 40.18 -15.34
N ASP A 281 24.20 40.05 -16.38
CA ASP A 281 25.63 39.84 -16.18
C ASP A 281 26.19 40.94 -15.27
N HIS A 282 26.96 40.52 -14.26
CA HIS A 282 27.74 41.40 -13.39
C HIS A 282 29.05 41.82 -14.05
#